data_AF-A0A0A0DNF4-F1
#
_entry.id   AF-A0A0A0DNF4-F1
#
_cell.length_a   1.000
_cell.length_b   1.000
_cell.length_c   1.000
_cell.angle_alpha   90.00
_cell.angle_beta   90.00
_cell.angle_gamma   90.00
#
_symmetry.space_group_name_H-M   'P 1'
#
loop_
_entity.id
_entity.type
_entity.pdbx_description
1 polymer ?
#
loop_
_entity_poly.entity_id
_entity_poly.type
_entity_poly.pdbx_seq_one_letter_code
_entity_poly.pdbx_strand_id
1 'polypeptide(L)'
;MSKQRSRRQRKKLHIGEFKELGFLFEATLKPGADENALIEAFLVEAIDANELGFGGWATGGAVEKFGRGSMTEEQRQTVLNWLVARPEITTLSATGLIDMWYSTSAGEHFAAIKPA
;
A
#
# COMPACT_ATOMS: atom_id res chain seq x y z
N MET A 1 -4.16 -20.08 -25.75
CA MET A 1 -2.70 -20.26 -25.92
C MET A 1 -1.97 -19.29 -25.00
N SER A 2 -1.37 -19.77 -23.91
CA SER A 2 -0.51 -18.92 -23.10
C SER A 2 0.74 -18.57 -23.92
N LYS A 3 0.97 -17.27 -24.18
CA LYS A 3 2.24 -16.82 -24.78
C LYS A 3 3.36 -17.15 -23.79
N GLN A 4 4.17 -18.16 -24.09
CA GLN A 4 5.43 -18.43 -23.39
C GLN A 4 6.33 -17.19 -23.56
N ARG A 5 6.58 -16.46 -22.47
CA ARG A 5 7.36 -15.22 -22.46
C ARG A 5 8.79 -15.50 -21.98
N SER A 6 9.78 -14.97 -22.68
CA SER A 6 11.18 -15.10 -22.28
C SER A 6 11.46 -14.37 -20.95
N ARG A 7 12.54 -14.72 -20.26
CA ARG A 7 12.92 -14.06 -18.99
C ARG A 7 13.09 -12.53 -19.15
N ARG A 8 13.69 -12.08 -20.26
CA ARG A 8 13.82 -10.65 -20.59
C ARG A 8 12.46 -9.98 -20.76
N GLN A 9 11.50 -10.64 -21.41
CA GLN A 9 10.13 -10.13 -21.55
C GLN A 9 9.39 -10.09 -20.22
N ARG A 10 9.56 -11.11 -19.37
CA ARG A 10 8.98 -11.14 -18.02
C ARG A 10 9.48 -9.98 -17.16
N LYS A 11 10.78 -9.70 -17.21
CA LYS A 11 11.39 -8.53 -16.55
C LYS A 11 10.87 -7.21 -17.10
N LYS A 12 10.81 -7.07 -18.43
CA LYS A 12 10.35 -5.83 -19.08
C LYS A 12 8.88 -5.51 -18.75
N LEU A 13 8.06 -6.53 -18.58
CA LEU A 13 6.63 -6.41 -18.28
C LEU A 13 6.31 -6.53 -16.78
N HIS A 14 7.29 -6.67 -15.87
CA HIS A 14 7.03 -6.86 -14.44
C HIS A 14 6.04 -7.99 -14.10
N ILE A 15 6.21 -9.14 -14.77
CA ILE A 15 5.36 -10.33 -14.57
C ILE A 15 6.17 -11.52 -14.09
N GLY A 16 5.49 -12.51 -13.51
CA GLY A 16 6.12 -13.71 -12.96
C GLY A 16 6.96 -13.35 -11.74
N GLU A 17 8.24 -13.69 -11.79
CA GLU A 17 9.23 -13.42 -10.72
C GLU A 17 9.61 -11.94 -10.57
N PHE A 18 9.14 -11.07 -11.47
CA PHE A 18 9.40 -9.63 -11.45
C PHE A 18 8.16 -8.80 -11.08
N LYS A 19 7.11 -9.45 -10.55
CA LYS A 19 5.96 -8.74 -9.98
C LYS A 19 6.41 -7.98 -8.74
N GLU A 20 5.87 -6.79 -8.57
CA GLU A 20 6.10 -5.96 -7.39
C GLU A 20 4.76 -5.87 -6.66
N LEU A 21 4.74 -6.44 -5.46
CA LEU A 21 3.55 -6.48 -4.63
C LEU A 21 3.54 -5.28 -3.68
N GLY A 22 2.36 -4.70 -3.55
CA GLY A 22 2.04 -3.63 -2.61
C GLY A 22 0.58 -3.75 -2.22
N PHE A 23 0.05 -2.74 -1.54
CA PHE A 23 -1.37 -2.71 -1.20
C PHE A 23 -1.92 -1.29 -1.29
N LEU A 24 -3.23 -1.19 -1.44
CA LEU A 24 -3.93 0.07 -1.32
C LEU A 24 -4.67 0.11 0.00
N PHE A 25 -4.79 1.31 0.55
CA PHE A 25 -5.66 1.57 1.67
C PHE A 25 -6.49 2.81 1.42
N GLU A 26 -7.66 2.84 2.06
CA GLU A 26 -8.53 3.98 2.16
C GLU A 26 -8.84 4.24 3.63
N ALA A 27 -8.80 5.49 4.03
CA ALA A 27 -9.01 5.94 5.39
C ALA A 27 -9.97 7.13 5.40
N THR A 28 -10.87 7.15 6.39
CA THR A 28 -11.68 8.35 6.68
C THR A 28 -11.16 9.01 7.94
N LEU A 29 -10.84 10.30 7.85
CA LEU A 29 -10.34 11.09 8.95
C LEU A 29 -11.47 11.76 9.72
N LYS A 30 -11.21 12.05 11.00
CA LYS A 30 -12.11 12.86 11.82
C LYS A 30 -12.19 14.29 11.27
N PRO A 31 -13.36 14.96 11.39
CA PRO A 31 -13.49 16.36 11.02
C PRO A 31 -12.49 17.23 11.80
N GLY A 32 -11.72 18.05 11.09
CA GLY A 32 -10.72 18.94 11.68
C GLY A 32 -9.38 18.29 12.02
N ALA A 33 -9.15 17.04 11.59
CA ALA A 33 -7.81 16.46 11.61
C ALA A 33 -6.85 17.22 10.69
N ASP A 34 -5.59 17.35 11.10
CA ASP A 34 -4.54 17.94 10.28
C ASP A 34 -3.98 16.86 9.33
N GLU A 35 -4.47 16.87 8.09
CA GLU A 35 -4.08 15.91 7.06
C GLU A 35 -2.59 16.00 6.71
N ASN A 36 -2.02 17.21 6.73
CA ASN A 36 -0.60 17.40 6.38
C ASN A 36 0.29 16.82 7.47
N ALA A 37 0.00 17.12 8.73
CA ALA A 37 0.74 16.57 9.87
C ALA A 37 0.65 15.03 9.91
N LEU A 38 -0.51 14.47 9.55
CA LEU A 38 -0.68 13.03 9.46
C LEU A 38 0.17 12.42 8.33
N ILE A 39 0.18 13.01 7.13
CA ILE A 39 1.00 12.53 6.01
C ILE A 39 2.49 12.64 6.34
N GLU A 40 2.94 13.75 6.92
CA GLU A 40 4.34 13.93 7.31
C GLU A 40 4.78 12.86 8.32
N ALA A 41 3.98 12.63 9.37
CA ALA A 41 4.26 11.59 10.34
C ALA A 41 4.21 10.19 9.72
N PHE A 42 3.28 9.94 8.80
CA PHE A 42 3.15 8.67 8.10
C PHE A 42 4.39 8.36 7.25
N LEU A 43 4.87 9.36 6.49
CA LEU A 43 6.06 9.23 5.67
C LEU A 43 7.29 8.88 6.51
N VAL A 44 7.51 9.59 7.62
CA VAL A 44 8.70 9.38 8.45
C VAL A 44 8.62 8.09 9.27
N GLU A 45 7.51 7.86 9.95
CA GLU A 45 7.42 6.80 10.96
C GLU A 45 7.02 5.44 10.39
N ALA A 46 6.19 5.40 9.34
CA ALA A 46 5.66 4.16 8.79
C ALA A 46 6.31 3.79 7.46
N ILE A 47 6.61 4.77 6.59
CA ILE A 47 7.10 4.51 5.23
C ILE A 47 8.63 4.44 5.20
N ASP A 48 9.31 5.53 5.55
CA ASP A 48 10.77 5.62 5.50
C ASP A 48 11.44 4.61 6.46
N ALA A 49 10.89 4.46 7.67
CA ALA A 49 11.38 3.51 8.67
C ALA A 49 11.33 2.04 8.21
N ASN A 50 10.47 1.72 7.23
CA ASN A 50 10.30 0.37 6.69
C ASN A 50 10.82 0.21 5.25
N GLU A 51 11.54 1.22 4.73
CA GLU A 51 12.02 1.27 3.34
C GLU A 51 10.90 1.07 2.30
N LEU A 52 9.76 1.72 2.54
CA LEU A 52 8.58 1.66 1.67
C LEU A 52 8.46 2.93 0.83
N GLY A 53 7.67 2.85 -0.23
CA GLY A 53 7.22 3.97 -1.04
C GLY A 53 5.73 4.20 -0.80
N PHE A 54 5.31 5.45 -0.78
CA PHE A 54 3.91 5.83 -0.66
C PHE A 54 3.53 6.83 -1.75
N GLY A 55 2.40 6.58 -2.40
CA GLY A 55 1.78 7.51 -3.34
C GLY A 55 0.29 7.64 -3.03
N GLY A 56 -0.16 8.85 -2.71
CA GLY A 56 -1.56 9.10 -2.40
C GLY A 56 -1.75 10.33 -1.53
N TRP A 57 -2.80 10.30 -0.72
CA TRP A 57 -3.20 11.34 0.22
C TRP A 57 -3.58 10.77 1.58
N ALA A 58 -3.89 11.62 2.55
CA ALA A 58 -4.22 11.23 3.92
C ALA A 58 -5.43 10.28 4.01
N THR A 59 -6.34 10.36 3.03
CA THR A 59 -7.55 9.53 2.94
C THR A 59 -7.35 8.23 2.15
N GLY A 60 -6.18 8.01 1.58
CA GLY A 60 -5.88 6.78 0.87
C GLY A 60 -4.77 6.89 -0.14
N GLY A 61 -4.18 5.74 -0.47
CA GLY A 61 -3.08 5.66 -1.41
C GLY A 61 -2.57 4.24 -1.58
N ALA A 62 -1.55 4.13 -2.42
CA ALA A 62 -0.79 2.90 -2.63
C ALA A 62 0.49 2.93 -1.81
N VAL A 63 0.79 1.81 -1.16
CA VAL A 63 2.04 1.56 -0.46
C VAL A 63 2.73 0.39 -1.13
N GLU A 64 3.98 0.61 -1.52
CA GLU A 64 4.83 -0.37 -2.19
C GLU A 64 6.22 -0.41 -1.56
N LYS A 65 7.05 -1.36 -1.99
CA LYS A 65 8.45 -1.39 -1.54
C LYS A 65 9.23 -0.28 -2.22
N PHE A 66 10.06 0.46 -1.48
CA PHE A 66 10.94 1.44 -2.11
C PHE A 66 12.00 0.73 -2.97
N GLY A 67 12.07 1.10 -4.25
CA GLY A 67 13.00 0.49 -5.20
C GLY A 67 12.47 -0.80 -5.81
N ARG A 68 13.30 -1.85 -5.90
CA ARG A 68 12.93 -3.12 -6.57
C ARG A 68 12.43 -4.15 -5.57
N GLY A 69 11.36 -4.83 -5.95
CA GLY A 69 10.87 -6.03 -5.28
C GLY A 69 9.47 -5.86 -4.71
N SER A 70 9.09 -6.82 -3.88
CA SER A 70 7.75 -6.90 -3.32
C SER A 70 7.75 -6.56 -1.86
N MET A 71 6.69 -5.88 -1.43
CA MET A 71 6.38 -5.72 -0.03
C MET A 71 5.99 -7.06 0.58
N THR A 72 6.40 -7.28 1.82
CA THR A 72 6.04 -8.47 2.61
C THR A 72 4.74 -8.24 3.38
N GLU A 73 4.10 -9.34 3.82
CA GLU A 73 2.88 -9.23 4.63
C GLU A 73 3.20 -8.63 6.01
N GLU A 74 4.39 -8.91 6.56
CA GLU A 74 4.86 -8.33 7.81
C GLU A 74 4.98 -6.80 7.71
N GLN A 75 5.56 -6.30 6.62
CA GLN A 75 5.62 -4.85 6.35
C GLN A 75 4.21 -4.24 6.19
N ARG A 76 3.31 -4.94 5.49
CA ARG A 76 1.90 -4.53 5.39
C ARG A 76 1.26 -4.36 6.76
N GLN A 77 1.42 -5.35 7.63
CA GLN A 77 0.85 -5.32 8.98
C GLN A 77 1.44 -4.18 9.82
N THR A 78 2.74 -3.90 9.72
CA THR A 78 3.38 -2.76 10.41
C THR A 78 2.72 -1.43 10.03
N VAL A 79 2.52 -1.19 8.73
CA VAL A 79 1.88 0.04 8.23
C VAL A 79 0.41 0.12 8.66
N LEU A 80 -0.34 -0.98 8.56
CA LEU A 80 -1.74 -1.02 9.00
C LEU A 80 -1.89 -0.80 10.49
N ASN A 81 -1.02 -1.38 11.31
CA ASN A 81 -1.02 -1.18 12.76
C ASN A 81 -0.71 0.27 13.12
N TRP A 82 0.19 0.93 12.38
CA TRP A 82 0.46 2.36 12.56
C TRP A 82 -0.79 3.20 12.28
N LEU A 83 -1.49 2.92 11.17
CA LEU A 83 -2.74 3.61 10.82
C LEU A 83 -3.85 3.37 11.85
N VAL A 84 -4.02 2.12 12.31
CA VAL A 84 -5.02 1.76 13.32
C VAL A 84 -4.77 2.44 14.66
N ALA A 85 -3.51 2.69 15.02
CA ALA A 85 -3.15 3.36 16.28
C ALA A 85 -3.42 4.87 16.29
N ARG A 86 -3.71 5.47 15.13
CA ARG A 86 -3.90 6.92 14.99
C ARG A 86 -5.31 7.34 15.41
N PRO A 87 -5.46 8.22 16.42
CA PRO A 87 -6.78 8.66 16.87
C PRO A 87 -7.52 9.51 15.84
N GLU A 88 -6.83 10.04 14.83
CA GLU A 88 -7.42 10.84 13.76
C GLU A 88 -8.20 10.00 12.74
N ILE A 89 -7.93 8.69 12.67
CA ILE A 89 -8.56 7.78 11.69
C ILE A 89 -9.84 7.18 12.29
N THR A 90 -10.95 7.32 11.57
CA THR A 90 -12.27 6.82 11.98
C THR A 90 -12.60 5.48 11.33
N THR A 91 -12.26 5.33 10.06
CA THR A 91 -12.42 4.07 9.33
C THR A 91 -11.15 3.81 8.53
N LEU A 92 -10.77 2.55 8.43
CA LEU A 92 -9.65 2.10 7.62
C LEU A 92 -10.10 0.87 6.83
N SER A 93 -9.79 0.84 5.55
CA SER A 93 -9.94 -0.34 4.71
C SER A 93 -8.66 -0.51 3.90
N ALA A 94 -8.29 -1.77 3.62
CA ALA A 94 -7.10 -2.04 2.84
C ALA A 94 -7.26 -3.31 2.02
N THR A 95 -6.60 -3.36 0.86
CA THR A 95 -6.48 -4.57 0.06
C THR A 95 -5.48 -5.53 0.70
N GLY A 96 -5.47 -6.78 0.22
CA GLY A 96 -4.31 -7.65 0.39
C GLY A 96 -3.09 -7.16 -0.41
N LEU A 97 -2.04 -7.98 -0.46
CA LEU A 97 -0.94 -7.76 -1.39
C LEU A 97 -1.40 -8.01 -2.83
N ILE A 98 -1.32 -6.98 -3.66
CA ILE A 98 -1.73 -7.02 -5.07
C ILE A 98 -0.58 -6.56 -5.97
N ASP A 99 -0.74 -6.78 -7.27
CA ASP A 99 0.27 -6.43 -8.28
C ASP A 99 0.18 -4.95 -8.66
N MET A 100 1.12 -4.13 -8.18
CA MET A 100 1.11 -2.67 -8.37
C MET A 100 1.18 -2.24 -9.85
N TRP A 101 1.62 -3.12 -10.74
CA TRP A 101 1.73 -2.82 -12.17
C TRP A 101 0.43 -3.00 -12.96
N TYR A 102 -0.47 -3.86 -12.49
CA TYR A 102 -1.62 -4.32 -13.28
C TYR A 102 -2.94 -4.32 -12.51
N SER A 103 -2.91 -4.20 -11.19
CA SER A 103 -4.12 -4.08 -10.40
C SER A 103 -4.64 -2.63 -10.42
N THR A 104 -5.96 -2.51 -10.45
CA THR A 104 -6.67 -1.22 -10.35
C THR A 104 -7.51 -1.24 -9.09
N SER A 105 -7.61 -0.11 -8.37
CA SER A 105 -8.43 0.00 -7.14
C SER A 105 -9.86 -0.51 -7.32
N ALA A 106 -10.49 -0.25 -8.47
CA ALA A 106 -11.86 -0.68 -8.77
C ALA A 106 -12.07 -2.21 -8.87
N GLY A 107 -11.00 -2.99 -9.05
CA GLY A 107 -11.07 -4.45 -9.19
C GLY A 107 -10.70 -5.21 -7.92
N GLU A 108 -10.28 -4.51 -6.87
CA GLU A 108 -9.64 -5.11 -5.71
C GLU A 108 -10.51 -4.98 -4.48
N HIS A 109 -10.51 -6.02 -3.64
CA HIS A 109 -11.37 -6.05 -2.47
C HIS A 109 -10.70 -5.37 -1.28
N PHE A 110 -11.27 -4.25 -0.84
CA PHE A 110 -10.88 -3.58 0.39
C PHE A 110 -11.54 -4.27 1.59
N ALA A 111 -10.73 -4.89 2.43
CA ALA A 111 -11.19 -5.41 3.71
C ALA A 111 -11.22 -4.28 4.75
N ALA A 112 -12.36 -4.10 5.42
CA ALA A 112 -12.46 -3.16 6.53
C ALA A 112 -11.58 -3.63 7.70
N ILE A 113 -10.74 -2.73 8.18
CA ILE A 113 -9.88 -2.93 9.34
C ILE A 113 -10.48 -2.11 10.46
N LYS A 114 -10.80 -2.74 11.59
CA LYS A 114 -11.32 -2.01 12.74
C LYS A 114 -10.17 -1.20 13.35
N PRO A 115 -10.26 0.15 13.38
CA PRO A 115 -9.37 0.92 14.24
C PRO A 115 -9.66 0.54 15.70
N ALA A 116 -8.64 0.60 16.55
CA ALA A 116 -8.71 0.23 17.97
C ALA A 116 -9.44 1.30 18.79
#